data_AF-A0A537FU34-F1
#
_entry.id   AF-A0A537FU34-F1
#
_cell.length_a   1.000
_cell.length_b   1.000
_cell.length_c   1.000
_cell.angle_alpha   90.00
_cell.angle_beta   90.00
_cell.angle_gamma   90.00
#
_symmetry.space_group_name_H-M   'P 1'
#
loop_
_entity.id
_entity.type
_entity.pdbx_description
1 polymer ?
#
loop_
_entity_poly.entity_id
_entity_poly.type
_entity_poly.pdbx_seq_one_letter_code
_entity_poly.pdbx_strand_id
1 'polypeptide(L)'
;MSKSQQALANFDSIVRVTLVVLIAFASMAFDAQGITVDAPLQSHGPVLIVGNAGFTPANGVVSGTGTPSDPYVIEGWDFDLGSLVVCRLPCGVLTVENTTANLVIEGVRFTGSESNARAGIYLHNVTDASILNSLVSPKQNLQLGYQFGEPGFLISNSSRIIVQGNGLTGGGVDVHGSKNVTISRNSFFSAGGVGLGSSSRVLIYHNNFYDFFQSAPLDTTLGDNQWDDGYPAGGNYWGTPRPYYVNASPGPYTDNCSGPRQDICTGPDGISDISYCAISAGYNCTNVDRYPLMRPYGFAPHIVPPIWSDLHQSLNITSVASNSIVVTWPTPNTPDVIFSNVTSEVVSYRIYLGSQEHDIYGPIPCFGNGTLVGTVSSTSNRFVVEGLNSSTHYVLWVEAVDSSDNVACLSGAATTVAVWQQYWYVIAGAAIGGVFTLLLLGYQLKRKRGGKRAPVFKEELQHLTR
;
A
#
# COMPACT_ATOMS: atom_id res chain seq x y z
N MET A 1 -41.45 -58.31 21.91
CA MET A 1 -40.99 -56.91 21.72
C MET A 1 -42.15 -56.07 21.25
N SER A 2 -42.43 -54.96 21.92
CA SER A 2 -43.52 -54.06 21.54
C SER A 2 -43.19 -53.33 20.24
N LYS A 3 -44.21 -52.97 19.45
CA LYS A 3 -44.06 -52.16 18.22
C LYS A 3 -43.22 -50.89 18.44
N SER A 4 -43.21 -50.35 19.65
CA SER A 4 -42.38 -49.20 20.03
C SER A 4 -40.88 -49.50 20.12
N GLN A 5 -40.47 -50.68 20.58
CA GLN A 5 -39.04 -51.06 20.63
C GLN A 5 -38.48 -51.32 19.22
N GLN A 6 -39.31 -51.82 18.31
CA GLN A 6 -38.93 -52.05 16.91
C GLN A 6 -38.83 -50.73 16.13
N ALA A 7 -39.67 -49.73 16.46
CA ALA A 7 -39.57 -48.38 15.90
C ALA A 7 -38.31 -47.63 16.37
N LEU A 8 -37.91 -47.75 17.64
CA LEU A 8 -36.67 -47.16 18.14
C LEU A 8 -35.41 -47.80 17.52
N ALA A 9 -35.41 -49.13 17.33
CA ALA A 9 -34.30 -49.82 16.68
C ALA A 9 -34.15 -49.39 15.21
N ASN A 10 -35.27 -49.22 14.49
CA ASN A 10 -35.25 -48.72 13.12
C ASN A 10 -34.79 -47.26 13.03
N PHE A 11 -35.12 -46.42 14.02
CA PHE A 11 -34.67 -45.02 14.05
C PHE A 11 -33.15 -44.92 14.28
N ASP A 12 -32.59 -45.72 15.18
CA ASP A 12 -31.14 -45.74 15.44
C ASP A 12 -30.36 -46.30 14.23
N SER A 13 -30.91 -47.29 13.52
CA SER A 13 -30.34 -47.76 12.25
C SER A 13 -30.40 -46.71 11.14
N ILE A 14 -31.51 -45.96 11.00
CA ILE A 14 -31.63 -44.90 9.99
C ILE A 14 -30.65 -43.75 10.31
N VAL A 15 -30.53 -43.34 11.57
CA VAL A 15 -29.59 -42.29 11.98
C VAL A 15 -28.15 -42.70 11.71
N ARG A 16 -27.77 -43.95 12.03
CA ARG A 16 -26.41 -44.46 11.75
C ARG A 16 -26.11 -44.54 10.25
N VAL A 17 -27.06 -45.02 9.44
CA VAL A 17 -26.88 -45.07 7.97
C VAL A 17 -26.79 -43.66 7.38
N THR A 18 -27.60 -42.72 7.86
CA THR A 18 -27.55 -41.32 7.41
C THR A 18 -26.23 -40.64 7.80
N LEU A 19 -25.71 -40.92 9.00
CA LEU A 19 -24.42 -40.38 9.47
C LEU A 19 -23.24 -40.96 8.66
N VAL A 20 -23.27 -42.25 8.34
CA VAL A 20 -22.22 -42.90 7.51
C VAL A 20 -22.27 -42.39 6.07
N VAL A 21 -23.46 -42.16 5.51
CA VAL A 21 -23.60 -41.55 4.16
C VAL A 21 -23.14 -40.09 4.16
N LEU A 22 -23.40 -39.31 5.23
CA LEU A 22 -22.89 -37.93 5.36
C LEU A 22 -21.36 -37.88 5.52
N ILE A 23 -20.75 -38.83 6.24
CA ILE A 23 -19.29 -38.94 6.38
C ILE A 23 -18.65 -39.45 5.07
N ALA A 24 -19.33 -40.33 4.33
CA ALA A 24 -18.90 -40.79 3.01
C ALA A 24 -19.02 -39.69 1.93
N PHE A 25 -20.01 -38.80 2.03
CA PHE A 25 -20.11 -37.61 1.17
C PHE A 25 -19.10 -36.52 1.53
N ALA A 26 -18.72 -36.40 2.81
CA ALA A 26 -17.66 -35.48 3.25
C ALA A 26 -16.23 -35.95 2.91
N SER A 27 -16.07 -37.20 2.45
CA SER A 27 -14.79 -37.78 2.03
C SER A 27 -14.66 -37.96 0.51
N MET A 28 -15.62 -37.44 -0.27
CA MET A 28 -15.35 -37.13 -1.66
C MET A 28 -14.39 -35.95 -1.65
N ALA A 29 -13.09 -36.24 -1.75
CA ALA A 29 -12.08 -35.26 -2.05
C ALA A 29 -12.58 -34.50 -3.29
N PHE A 30 -12.98 -33.25 -3.08
CA PHE A 30 -12.96 -32.30 -4.16
C PHE A 30 -11.52 -32.35 -4.66
N ASP A 31 -11.35 -32.81 -5.90
CA ASP A 31 -10.19 -32.49 -6.70
C ASP A 31 -10.30 -30.98 -6.93
N ALA A 32 -9.98 -30.22 -5.87
CA ALA A 32 -9.61 -28.84 -6.00
C ALA A 32 -8.39 -28.91 -6.89
N GLN A 33 -8.58 -28.62 -8.18
CA GLN A 33 -7.48 -28.24 -9.04
C GLN A 33 -6.65 -27.27 -8.20
N GLY A 34 -5.48 -27.74 -7.79
CA GLY A 34 -4.67 -27.03 -6.83
C GLY A 34 -4.48 -25.63 -7.37
N ILE A 35 -5.13 -24.66 -6.74
CA ILE A 35 -4.51 -23.37 -6.59
C ILE A 35 -3.29 -23.72 -5.78
N THR A 36 -2.18 -23.93 -6.48
CA THR A 36 -0.87 -23.94 -5.86
C THR A 36 -0.78 -22.57 -5.19
N VAL A 37 -1.04 -22.54 -3.88
CA VAL A 37 -0.68 -21.39 -3.08
C VAL A 37 0.82 -21.28 -3.30
N ASP A 38 1.25 -20.19 -3.93
CA ASP A 38 2.65 -19.96 -4.24
C ASP A 38 3.46 -20.28 -2.99
N ALA A 39 4.55 -21.03 -3.15
CA ALA A 39 5.42 -21.33 -2.03
C ALA A 39 5.82 -19.98 -1.38
N PRO A 40 5.76 -19.86 -0.05
CA PRO A 40 6.10 -18.60 0.60
C PRO A 40 7.53 -18.20 0.22
N LEU A 41 7.69 -16.97 -0.25
CA LEU A 41 8.99 -16.42 -0.64
C LEU A 41 9.96 -16.47 0.54
N GLN A 42 11.21 -16.81 0.26
CA GLN A 42 12.27 -16.86 1.26
C GLN A 42 12.94 -15.50 1.39
N SER A 43 13.16 -15.04 2.63
CA SER A 43 13.88 -13.79 2.86
C SER A 43 15.33 -13.90 2.36
N HIS A 44 15.77 -12.90 1.60
CA HIS A 44 17.13 -12.78 1.10
C HIS A 44 17.65 -11.35 1.33
N GLY A 45 18.94 -11.20 1.63
CA GLY A 45 19.57 -9.88 1.72
C GLY A 45 19.88 -9.29 0.33
N PRO A 46 20.36 -8.04 0.25
CA PRO A 46 20.83 -7.44 -1.00
C PRO A 46 21.93 -8.27 -1.69
N VAL A 47 21.91 -8.31 -3.02
CA VAL A 47 22.80 -9.12 -3.86
C VAL A 47 23.50 -8.25 -4.91
N LEU A 48 24.80 -8.50 -5.10
CA LEU A 48 25.59 -7.98 -6.21
C LEU A 48 26.20 -9.13 -7.00
N ILE A 49 25.82 -9.25 -8.27
CA ILE A 49 26.37 -10.20 -9.24
C ILE A 49 27.22 -9.41 -10.23
N VAL A 50 28.52 -9.72 -10.29
CA VAL A 50 29.44 -9.11 -11.27
C VAL A 50 30.00 -10.19 -12.18
N GLY A 51 29.69 -10.08 -13.47
CA GLY A 51 30.10 -11.03 -14.49
C GLY A 51 29.49 -12.42 -14.35
N ASN A 52 29.77 -13.29 -15.32
CA ASN A 52 29.14 -14.61 -15.39
C ASN A 52 29.49 -15.52 -14.20
N ALA A 53 30.67 -15.33 -13.59
CA ALA A 53 31.08 -16.10 -12.42
C ALA A 53 30.33 -15.69 -11.13
N GLY A 54 29.65 -14.54 -11.14
CA GLY A 54 28.85 -14.08 -10.01
C GLY A 54 27.52 -14.82 -9.87
N PHE A 55 27.07 -15.57 -10.87
CA PHE A 55 25.85 -16.38 -10.78
C PHE A 55 26.12 -17.63 -9.94
N THR A 56 25.80 -17.56 -8.66
CA THR A 56 26.01 -18.63 -7.68
C THR A 56 24.77 -18.82 -6.82
N PRO A 57 24.58 -19.99 -6.19
CA PRO A 57 23.48 -20.21 -5.25
C PRO A 57 23.45 -19.21 -4.09
N ALA A 58 24.62 -18.74 -3.64
CA ALA A 58 24.72 -17.72 -2.59
C ALA A 58 24.20 -16.34 -3.02
N ASN A 59 24.14 -16.08 -4.33
CA ASN A 59 23.58 -14.86 -4.91
C ASN A 59 22.14 -15.06 -5.40
N GLY A 60 21.44 -16.08 -4.90
CA GLY A 60 20.03 -16.33 -5.20
C GLY A 60 19.76 -17.10 -6.50
N VAL A 61 20.78 -17.63 -7.18
CA VAL A 61 20.57 -18.46 -8.38
C VAL A 61 20.08 -19.85 -7.96
N VAL A 62 18.88 -20.22 -8.40
CA VAL A 62 18.27 -21.51 -8.04
C VAL A 62 18.47 -22.58 -9.11
N SER A 63 18.65 -22.18 -10.37
CA SER A 63 18.87 -23.09 -11.50
C SER A 63 19.54 -22.41 -12.69
N GLY A 64 19.89 -23.22 -13.70
CA GLY A 64 20.39 -22.77 -14.99
C GLY A 64 21.91 -22.68 -15.14
N THR A 65 22.35 -22.51 -16.39
CA THR A 65 23.77 -22.42 -16.76
C THR A 65 24.13 -21.12 -17.51
N GLY A 66 23.16 -20.23 -17.69
CA GLY A 66 23.35 -18.93 -18.34
C GLY A 66 23.32 -18.97 -19.87
N THR A 67 22.84 -20.07 -20.46
CA THR A 67 22.68 -20.22 -21.91
C THR A 67 21.27 -19.82 -22.36
N PRO A 68 21.03 -19.52 -23.65
CA PRO A 68 19.68 -19.14 -24.09
C PRO A 68 18.60 -20.20 -23.84
N SER A 69 18.97 -21.48 -23.87
CA SER A 69 18.06 -22.60 -23.58
C SER A 69 17.98 -22.97 -22.10
N ASP A 70 18.89 -22.44 -21.28
CA ASP A 70 19.03 -22.77 -19.87
C ASP A 70 19.60 -21.53 -19.13
N PRO A 71 18.82 -20.43 -19.07
CA PRO A 71 19.25 -19.19 -18.46
C PRO A 71 19.43 -19.38 -16.96
N TYR A 72 20.29 -18.57 -16.32
CA TYR A 72 20.30 -18.51 -14.87
C TYR A 72 18.93 -18.04 -14.38
N VAL A 73 18.39 -18.68 -13.34
CA VAL A 73 17.09 -18.33 -12.75
C VAL A 73 17.29 -17.85 -11.33
N ILE A 74 16.73 -16.67 -11.02
CA ILE A 74 16.62 -16.10 -9.68
C ILE A 74 15.12 -15.94 -9.39
N GLU A 75 14.58 -16.78 -8.51
CA GLU A 75 13.16 -16.81 -8.14
C GLU A 75 12.96 -17.26 -6.70
N GLY A 76 11.76 -17.07 -6.15
CA GLY A 76 11.41 -17.54 -4.81
C GLY A 76 11.94 -16.69 -3.66
N TRP A 77 12.45 -15.49 -3.96
CA TRP A 77 13.07 -14.58 -2.98
C TRP A 77 12.19 -13.38 -2.65
N ASP A 78 12.13 -13.05 -1.37
CA ASP A 78 11.72 -11.77 -0.84
C ASP A 78 12.96 -11.01 -0.36
N PHE A 79 13.42 -10.07 -1.16
CA PHE A 79 14.61 -9.28 -0.87
C PHE A 79 14.27 -8.21 0.18
N ASP A 80 14.77 -8.42 1.39
CA ASP A 80 14.64 -7.45 2.49
C ASP A 80 15.57 -6.26 2.25
N LEU A 81 14.98 -5.07 2.16
CA LEU A 81 15.66 -3.80 1.95
C LEU A 81 16.58 -3.41 3.12
N GLY A 82 16.40 -4.01 4.31
CA GLY A 82 17.34 -4.00 5.45
C GLY A 82 17.84 -2.62 5.87
N SER A 83 18.96 -2.56 6.62
CA SER A 83 19.67 -1.30 6.93
C SER A 83 20.88 -1.12 6.00
N LEU A 84 20.93 0.00 5.27
CA LEU A 84 22.07 0.53 4.51
C LEU A 84 22.79 -0.47 3.59
N VAL A 85 22.35 -0.54 2.33
CA VAL A 85 23.17 -1.07 1.24
C VAL A 85 24.34 -0.10 1.00
N VAL A 86 25.55 -0.47 1.44
CA VAL A 86 26.78 0.25 1.08
C VAL A 86 27.24 -0.23 -0.29
N CYS A 87 26.76 0.41 -1.34
CA CYS A 87 27.22 0.20 -2.71
C CYS A 87 27.71 1.52 -3.30
N ARG A 88 28.77 1.48 -4.12
CA ARG A 88 29.23 2.66 -4.86
C ARG A 88 28.16 2.97 -5.91
N LEU A 89 27.38 4.01 -5.66
CA LEU A 89 26.25 4.45 -6.48
C LEU A 89 26.61 4.58 -7.97
N PRO A 90 25.67 4.25 -8.90
CA PRO A 90 24.31 3.73 -8.68
C PRO A 90 24.28 2.23 -8.37
N CYS A 91 23.29 1.78 -7.59
CA CYS A 91 23.11 0.36 -7.23
C CYS A 91 21.65 0.03 -6.92
N GLY A 92 21.26 -1.23 -7.10
CA GLY A 92 19.99 -1.79 -6.68
C GLY A 92 20.12 -2.78 -5.53
N VAL A 93 18.98 -3.26 -5.01
CA VAL A 93 18.93 -4.32 -3.99
C VAL A 93 19.39 -5.64 -4.57
N LEU A 94 18.90 -5.96 -5.77
CA LEU A 94 19.48 -6.96 -6.66
C LEU A 94 20.20 -6.23 -7.79
N THR A 95 21.53 -6.25 -7.77
CA THR A 95 22.36 -5.64 -8.80
C THR A 95 23.04 -6.71 -9.65
N VAL A 96 22.95 -6.60 -10.96
CA VAL A 96 23.65 -7.46 -11.93
C VAL A 96 24.44 -6.58 -12.88
N GLU A 97 25.75 -6.82 -12.96
CA GLU A 97 26.67 -6.03 -13.76
C GLU A 97 27.53 -6.88 -14.71
N ASN A 98 27.80 -6.33 -15.89
CA ASN A 98 28.85 -6.81 -16.81
C ASN A 98 28.71 -8.28 -17.21
N THR A 99 27.51 -8.69 -17.63
CA THR A 99 27.25 -10.06 -18.06
C THR A 99 26.56 -10.13 -19.41
N THR A 100 26.89 -11.19 -20.15
CA THR A 100 26.21 -11.62 -21.38
C THR A 100 25.57 -13.00 -21.22
N ALA A 101 25.56 -13.55 -20.00
CA ALA A 101 24.84 -14.77 -19.69
C ALA A 101 23.33 -14.49 -19.66
N ASN A 102 22.54 -15.45 -20.11
CA ASN A 102 21.09 -15.33 -20.13
C ASN A 102 20.57 -15.46 -18.70
N LEU A 103 19.67 -14.57 -18.30
CA LEU A 103 19.14 -14.48 -16.94
C LEU A 103 17.63 -14.28 -16.94
N VAL A 104 16.94 -14.96 -16.04
CA VAL A 104 15.55 -14.73 -15.69
C VAL A 104 15.48 -14.41 -14.20
N ILE A 105 14.96 -13.23 -13.87
CA ILE A 105 14.56 -12.85 -12.52
C ILE A 105 13.03 -12.95 -12.51
N GLU A 106 12.46 -13.88 -11.76
CA GLU A 106 11.02 -14.17 -11.80
C GLU A 106 10.41 -14.31 -10.40
N GLY A 107 9.21 -13.75 -10.22
CA GLY A 107 8.44 -13.98 -9.00
C GLY A 107 9.11 -13.46 -7.73
N VAL A 108 10.03 -12.50 -7.83
CA VAL A 108 10.72 -11.94 -6.66
C VAL A 108 9.91 -10.79 -6.07
N ARG A 109 10.02 -10.63 -4.75
CA ARG A 109 9.43 -9.50 -4.02
C ARG A 109 10.54 -8.67 -3.40
N PHE A 110 10.29 -7.37 -3.28
CA PHE A 110 11.15 -6.45 -2.52
C PHE A 110 10.34 -5.85 -1.38
N THR A 111 10.76 -6.07 -0.14
CA THR A 111 10.11 -5.54 1.07
C THR A 111 11.08 -4.85 2.00
N GLY A 112 10.66 -3.78 2.68
CA GLY A 112 11.43 -3.15 3.76
C GLY A 112 11.38 -1.62 3.75
N SER A 113 11.94 -1.02 4.79
CA SER A 113 11.69 0.39 5.13
C SER A 113 12.77 1.38 4.72
N GLU A 114 14.04 0.98 4.68
CA GLU A 114 15.17 1.93 4.62
C GLU A 114 16.37 1.43 3.80
N SER A 115 16.39 1.72 2.49
CA SER A 115 17.57 1.45 1.65
C SER A 115 18.07 2.69 0.93
N ASN A 116 19.41 2.87 0.89
CA ASN A 116 20.09 3.84 0.02
C ASN A 116 20.22 3.35 -1.44
N ALA A 117 19.80 2.11 -1.73
CA ALA A 117 19.83 1.57 -3.09
C ALA A 117 18.93 2.41 -4.00
N ARG A 118 19.37 2.76 -5.20
CA ARG A 118 18.60 3.54 -6.15
C ARG A 118 17.51 2.75 -6.87
N ALA A 119 17.52 1.42 -6.76
CA ALA A 119 16.48 0.58 -7.33
C ALA A 119 16.23 -0.72 -6.55
N GLY A 120 15.09 -1.36 -6.79
CA GLY A 120 14.87 -2.76 -6.41
C GLY A 120 15.80 -3.65 -7.24
N ILE A 121 15.67 -3.58 -8.56
CA ILE A 121 16.58 -4.27 -9.50
C ILE A 121 17.41 -3.26 -10.27
N TYR A 122 18.73 -3.48 -10.34
CA TYR A 122 19.64 -2.71 -11.17
C TYR A 122 20.38 -3.62 -12.15
N LEU A 123 20.19 -3.39 -13.45
CA LEU A 123 20.95 -4.03 -14.53
C LEU A 123 21.92 -3.01 -15.14
N HIS A 124 23.22 -3.31 -15.11
CA HIS A 124 24.26 -2.47 -15.73
C HIS A 124 25.14 -3.25 -16.68
N ASN A 125 25.19 -2.84 -17.95
CA ASN A 125 25.97 -3.54 -18.96
C ASN A 125 25.61 -5.05 -19.03
N VAL A 126 24.31 -5.32 -19.08
CA VAL A 126 23.70 -6.65 -19.12
C VAL A 126 23.11 -6.90 -20.50
N THR A 127 23.16 -8.14 -20.97
CA THR A 127 22.53 -8.56 -22.20
C THR A 127 21.74 -9.85 -22.00
N ASP A 128 20.58 -9.97 -22.67
CA ASP A 128 19.71 -11.17 -22.63
C ASP A 128 19.16 -11.48 -21.23
N ALA A 129 18.47 -10.51 -20.62
CA ALA A 129 17.86 -10.68 -19.30
C ALA A 129 16.35 -10.41 -19.31
N SER A 130 15.60 -11.17 -18.51
CA SER A 130 14.17 -11.01 -18.31
C SER A 130 13.85 -10.76 -16.85
N ILE A 131 13.01 -9.75 -16.57
CA ILE A 131 12.42 -9.46 -15.26
C ILE A 131 10.93 -9.74 -15.37
N LEU A 132 10.47 -10.80 -14.73
CA LEU A 132 9.14 -11.38 -14.91
C LEU A 132 8.37 -11.42 -13.59
N ASN A 133 7.08 -11.15 -13.62
CA ASN A 133 6.13 -11.48 -12.54
C ASN A 133 6.58 -11.02 -11.13
N SER A 134 7.37 -9.95 -11.04
CA SER A 134 8.01 -9.51 -9.79
C SER A 134 7.27 -8.32 -9.20
N LEU A 135 7.35 -8.19 -7.87
CA LEU A 135 6.65 -7.16 -7.12
C LEU A 135 7.64 -6.24 -6.40
N VAL A 136 7.59 -4.95 -6.72
CA VAL A 136 8.31 -3.90 -5.99
C VAL A 136 7.29 -3.10 -5.19
N SER A 137 7.36 -3.22 -3.86
CA SER A 137 6.57 -2.40 -2.93
C SER A 137 7.38 -1.17 -2.47
N PRO A 138 6.74 -0.05 -2.08
CA PRO A 138 7.43 1.24 -1.95
C PRO A 138 8.57 1.29 -0.94
N LYS A 139 9.59 2.07 -1.30
CA LYS A 139 10.45 2.76 -0.33
C LYS A 139 9.64 3.78 0.47
N GLN A 140 10.01 3.97 1.74
CA GLN A 140 9.37 4.94 2.64
C GLN A 140 9.51 6.43 2.26
N ASN A 141 10.15 6.76 1.13
CA ASN A 141 10.43 8.12 0.72
C ASN A 141 9.88 8.42 -0.68
N LEU A 142 8.55 8.43 -0.84
CA LEU A 142 7.91 9.29 -1.83
C LEU A 142 8.05 10.75 -1.36
N GLN A 143 9.26 11.30 -1.41
CA GLN A 143 9.44 12.72 -1.17
C GLN A 143 9.02 13.45 -2.44
N LEU A 144 7.77 13.92 -2.41
CA LEU A 144 7.16 14.88 -3.33
C LEU A 144 8.19 15.96 -3.69
N GLY A 145 8.74 15.94 -4.92
CA GLY A 145 9.61 17.03 -5.38
C GLY A 145 10.62 16.72 -6.49
N TYR A 146 10.98 15.46 -6.74
CA TYR A 146 11.76 15.11 -7.93
C TYR A 146 10.86 14.43 -8.95
N GLN A 147 10.88 14.91 -10.20
CA GLN A 147 10.11 14.36 -11.32
C GLN A 147 10.42 12.87 -11.62
N PHE A 148 11.49 12.34 -11.02
CA PHE A 148 11.82 10.92 -10.99
C PHE A 148 12.23 10.57 -9.54
N GLY A 149 11.38 9.84 -8.82
CA GLY A 149 11.82 9.13 -7.62
C GLY A 149 12.89 8.08 -7.98
N GLU A 150 13.47 7.43 -6.97
CA GLU A 150 14.36 6.28 -7.21
C GLU A 150 13.57 5.16 -7.93
N PRO A 151 14.02 4.68 -9.11
CA PRO A 151 13.26 3.74 -9.92
C PRO A 151 13.05 2.40 -9.22
N GLY A 152 11.94 1.71 -9.49
CA GLY A 152 11.76 0.32 -9.05
C GLY A 152 12.74 -0.60 -9.75
N PHE A 153 12.85 -0.46 -11.07
CA PHE A 153 13.86 -1.12 -11.90
C PHE A 153 14.69 -0.09 -12.67
N LEU A 154 16.02 -0.21 -12.58
CA LEU A 154 16.96 0.61 -13.34
C LEU A 154 17.70 -0.27 -14.35
N ILE A 155 17.62 0.08 -15.63
CA ILE A 155 18.28 -0.63 -16.73
C ILE A 155 19.23 0.35 -17.40
N SER A 156 20.53 0.08 -17.35
CA SER A 156 21.55 0.99 -17.89
C SER A 156 22.55 0.27 -18.79
N ASN A 157 22.89 0.90 -19.92
CA ASN A 157 23.86 0.39 -20.89
C ASN A 157 23.62 -1.07 -21.30
N SER A 158 22.36 -1.49 -21.35
CA SER A 158 21.97 -2.90 -21.50
C SER A 158 21.24 -3.14 -22.82
N SER A 159 21.12 -4.40 -23.23
CA SER A 159 20.39 -4.73 -24.45
C SER A 159 19.66 -6.06 -24.42
N ARG A 160 18.57 -6.18 -25.20
CA ARG A 160 17.73 -7.39 -25.24
C ARG A 160 17.21 -7.73 -23.84
N ILE A 161 16.48 -6.77 -23.28
CA ILE A 161 15.89 -6.87 -21.94
C ILE A 161 14.38 -6.98 -22.06
N ILE A 162 13.78 -7.90 -21.32
CA ILE A 162 12.33 -8.07 -21.23
C ILE A 162 11.90 -7.72 -19.81
N VAL A 163 10.92 -6.82 -19.67
CA VAL A 163 10.28 -6.46 -18.40
C VAL A 163 8.80 -6.75 -18.55
N GLN A 164 8.33 -7.84 -17.95
CA GLN A 164 6.97 -8.32 -18.20
C GLN A 164 6.23 -8.80 -16.95
N GLY A 165 4.93 -8.48 -16.85
CA GLY A 165 4.09 -9.04 -15.79
C GLY A 165 4.40 -8.50 -14.39
N ASN A 166 5.18 -7.43 -14.26
CA ASN A 166 5.62 -6.93 -12.96
C ASN A 166 4.62 -5.95 -12.36
N GLY A 167 4.61 -5.90 -11.03
CA GLY A 167 3.86 -4.93 -10.24
C GLY A 167 4.82 -3.94 -9.57
N LEU A 168 4.68 -2.65 -9.89
CA LEU A 168 5.56 -1.61 -9.39
C LEU A 168 4.79 -0.51 -8.68
N THR A 169 5.01 -0.36 -7.37
CA THR A 169 4.38 0.65 -6.53
C THR A 169 5.43 1.66 -6.05
N GLY A 170 5.20 2.96 -6.29
CA GLY A 170 6.08 4.05 -5.82
C GLY A 170 7.37 4.29 -6.60
N GLY A 171 7.83 3.34 -7.43
CA GLY A 171 8.99 3.51 -8.31
C GLY A 171 8.84 2.73 -9.62
N GLY A 172 9.15 3.36 -10.76
CA GLY A 172 8.86 2.84 -12.11
C GLY A 172 10.00 2.08 -12.75
N VAL A 173 10.03 2.05 -14.08
CA VAL A 173 11.17 1.51 -14.86
C VAL A 173 11.92 2.67 -15.50
N ASP A 174 13.21 2.81 -15.17
CA ASP A 174 14.11 3.78 -15.82
C ASP A 174 15.10 3.05 -16.74
N VAL A 175 15.18 3.48 -17.99
CA VAL A 175 15.99 2.86 -19.04
C VAL A 175 16.94 3.89 -19.65
N HIS A 176 18.22 3.75 -19.34
CA HIS A 176 19.27 4.69 -19.77
C HIS A 176 20.30 4.03 -20.70
N GLY A 177 20.64 4.68 -21.83
CA GLY A 177 21.71 4.23 -22.73
C GLY A 177 21.53 2.81 -23.26
N SER A 178 20.28 2.32 -23.33
CA SER A 178 19.98 0.90 -23.60
C SER A 178 19.26 0.72 -24.93
N LYS A 179 19.21 -0.52 -25.44
CA LYS A 179 18.57 -0.84 -26.73
C LYS A 179 17.85 -2.17 -26.76
N ASN A 180 16.80 -2.28 -27.58
CA ASN A 180 15.99 -3.50 -27.70
C ASN A 180 15.46 -3.93 -26.32
N VAL A 181 14.66 -3.06 -25.71
CA VAL A 181 14.01 -3.33 -24.42
C VAL A 181 12.51 -3.45 -24.67
N THR A 182 11.88 -4.48 -24.11
CA THR A 182 10.43 -4.66 -24.20
C THR A 182 9.82 -4.56 -22.81
N ILE A 183 8.88 -3.64 -22.62
CA ILE A 183 8.17 -3.39 -21.37
C ILE A 183 6.69 -3.66 -21.62
N SER A 184 6.16 -4.79 -21.16
CA SER A 184 4.76 -5.16 -21.43
C SER A 184 4.06 -5.83 -20.27
N ARG A 185 2.73 -5.71 -20.18
CA ARG A 185 1.93 -6.41 -19.15
C ARG A 185 2.31 -6.06 -17.70
N ASN A 186 2.97 -4.93 -17.48
CA ASN A 186 3.30 -4.46 -16.14
C ASN A 186 2.20 -3.54 -15.62
N SER A 187 2.03 -3.49 -14.29
CA SER A 187 1.21 -2.48 -13.62
C SER A 187 2.11 -1.51 -12.88
N PHE A 188 1.82 -0.22 -13.04
CA PHE A 188 2.53 0.88 -12.41
C PHE A 188 1.56 1.65 -11.53
N PHE A 189 1.81 1.68 -10.22
CA PHE A 189 1.00 2.40 -9.26
C PHE A 189 1.82 3.53 -8.61
N SER A 190 1.45 4.79 -8.84
CA SER A 190 2.17 5.95 -8.26
C SER A 190 3.70 5.93 -8.54
N ALA A 191 4.12 5.37 -9.67
CA ALA A 191 5.51 4.96 -9.91
C ALA A 191 6.27 5.81 -10.94
N GLY A 192 5.70 6.90 -11.47
CA GLY A 192 6.29 7.62 -12.61
C GLY A 192 6.33 6.83 -13.93
N GLY A 193 5.78 5.61 -13.93
CA GLY A 193 5.63 4.75 -15.10
C GLY A 193 6.98 4.29 -15.65
N VAL A 194 7.34 4.84 -16.80
CA VAL A 194 8.55 4.48 -17.56
C VAL A 194 9.30 5.75 -17.98
N GLY A 195 10.59 5.81 -17.64
CA GLY A 195 11.52 6.87 -18.05
C GLY A 195 12.56 6.34 -19.05
N LEU A 196 12.75 7.03 -20.17
CA LEU A 196 13.71 6.67 -21.21
C LEU A 196 14.73 7.80 -21.44
N GLY A 197 16.01 7.49 -21.20
CA GLY A 197 17.14 8.39 -21.41
C GLY A 197 18.13 7.83 -22.43
N SER A 198 18.30 8.50 -23.58
CA SER A 198 19.28 8.08 -24.62
C SER A 198 19.16 6.59 -25.00
N SER A 199 17.94 6.08 -25.08
CA SER A 199 17.63 4.66 -25.31
C SER A 199 16.83 4.49 -26.61
N SER A 200 17.03 3.37 -27.31
CA SER A 200 16.51 3.14 -28.67
C SER A 200 15.81 1.79 -28.81
N ARG A 201 14.83 1.68 -29.71
CA ARG A 201 14.07 0.43 -29.94
C ARG A 201 13.49 -0.13 -28.65
N VAL A 202 12.96 0.76 -27.81
CA VAL A 202 12.18 0.38 -26.64
C VAL A 202 10.72 0.23 -27.08
N LEU A 203 10.11 -0.93 -26.79
CA LEU A 203 8.72 -1.24 -27.11
C LEU A 203 7.91 -1.35 -25.81
N ILE A 204 6.94 -0.45 -25.62
CA ILE A 204 6.13 -0.32 -24.41
C ILE A 204 4.65 -0.46 -24.77
N TYR A 205 4.01 -1.55 -24.36
CA TYR A 205 2.61 -1.82 -24.71
C TYR A 205 1.95 -2.74 -23.69
N HIS A 206 0.62 -2.74 -23.64
CA HIS A 206 -0.16 -3.61 -22.74
C HIS A 206 0.19 -3.43 -21.26
N ASN A 207 0.68 -2.27 -20.84
CA ASN A 207 0.91 -1.94 -19.43
C ASN A 207 -0.27 -1.15 -18.85
N ASN A 208 -0.41 -1.16 -17.53
CA ASN A 208 -1.45 -0.45 -16.80
C ASN A 208 -0.83 0.67 -15.94
N PHE A 209 -1.10 1.94 -16.28
CA PHE A 209 -0.58 3.10 -15.56
C PHE A 209 -1.66 3.71 -14.66
N TYR A 210 -1.52 3.50 -13.35
CA TYR A 210 -2.37 4.04 -12.29
C TYR A 210 -1.61 5.16 -11.58
N ASP A 211 -1.57 6.36 -12.17
CA ASP A 211 -0.83 7.50 -11.61
C ASP A 211 -1.77 8.58 -11.05
N PHE A 212 -1.63 8.84 -9.75
CA PHE A 212 -2.40 9.84 -8.99
C PHE A 212 -1.62 11.15 -8.77
N PHE A 213 -0.31 11.16 -9.05
CA PHE A 213 0.59 12.28 -8.71
C PHE A 213 1.18 12.99 -9.92
N GLN A 214 0.66 12.72 -11.12
CA GLN A 214 1.01 13.43 -12.36
C GLN A 214 2.47 13.24 -12.80
N SER A 215 3.10 12.14 -12.40
CA SER A 215 4.40 11.71 -12.90
C SER A 215 4.21 11.00 -14.24
N ALA A 216 4.16 11.80 -15.31
CA ALA A 216 4.00 11.27 -16.66
C ALA A 216 5.24 10.47 -17.09
N PRO A 217 5.07 9.41 -17.91
CA PRO A 217 6.20 8.78 -18.58
C PRO A 217 7.01 9.83 -19.34
N LEU A 218 8.34 9.70 -19.28
CA LEU A 218 9.28 10.58 -19.98
C LEU A 218 10.02 9.78 -21.04
N ASP A 219 9.99 10.28 -22.26
CA ASP A 219 10.86 9.78 -23.33
C ASP A 219 11.67 10.92 -23.94
N THR A 220 12.96 10.96 -23.61
CA THR A 220 13.87 11.99 -24.13
C THR A 220 14.42 11.66 -25.51
N THR A 221 14.13 10.48 -26.07
CA THR A 221 14.65 10.04 -27.37
C THR A 221 13.57 10.18 -28.43
N LEU A 222 13.79 11.07 -29.40
CA LEU A 222 12.75 11.41 -30.38
C LEU A 222 12.59 10.31 -31.45
N GLY A 223 11.43 9.65 -31.49
CA GLY A 223 10.95 8.88 -32.64
C GLY A 223 11.55 7.48 -32.86
N ASP A 224 12.34 6.96 -31.92
CA ASP A 224 12.97 5.63 -32.02
C ASP A 224 12.35 4.58 -31.07
N ASN A 225 11.45 5.02 -30.19
CA ASN A 225 10.75 4.18 -29.22
C ASN A 225 9.25 4.13 -29.55
N GLN A 226 8.60 3.03 -29.17
CA GLN A 226 7.20 2.76 -29.47
C GLN A 226 6.41 2.55 -28.18
N TRP A 227 5.24 3.19 -28.11
CA TRP A 227 4.35 3.17 -26.94
C TRP A 227 3.03 2.43 -27.22
N ASP A 228 2.97 1.66 -28.31
CA ASP A 228 1.84 0.79 -28.65
C ASP A 228 2.32 -0.40 -29.51
N ASP A 229 1.51 -1.46 -29.59
CA ASP A 229 1.75 -2.66 -30.42
C ASP A 229 0.95 -2.62 -31.73
N GLY A 230 0.46 -1.43 -32.11
CA GLY A 230 -0.36 -1.24 -33.30
C GLY A 230 -1.81 -1.75 -33.17
N TYR A 231 -2.63 -1.46 -34.18
CA TYR A 231 -4.00 -1.96 -34.28
C TYR A 231 -4.03 -3.38 -34.87
N PRO A 232 -4.89 -4.31 -34.39
CA PRO A 232 -5.87 -4.14 -33.30
C PRO A 232 -5.33 -4.53 -31.91
N ALA A 233 -4.04 -4.83 -31.78
CA ALA A 233 -3.47 -5.27 -30.50
C ALA A 233 -3.60 -4.20 -29.41
N GLY A 234 -3.52 -2.93 -29.79
CA GLY A 234 -3.64 -1.79 -28.89
C GLY A 234 -2.31 -1.41 -28.23
N GLY A 235 -2.40 -0.44 -27.33
CA GLY A 235 -1.28 0.12 -26.59
C GLY A 235 -1.42 -0.13 -25.09
N ASN A 236 -1.26 0.92 -24.30
CA ASN A 236 -1.28 0.85 -22.85
C ASN A 236 -2.62 1.36 -22.28
N TYR A 237 -2.94 0.96 -21.06
CA TYR A 237 -4.03 1.54 -20.29
C TYR A 237 -3.53 2.70 -19.43
N TRP A 238 -4.27 3.80 -19.46
CA TRP A 238 -3.92 5.04 -18.77
C TRP A 238 -5.05 5.44 -17.83
N GLY A 239 -4.88 5.12 -16.54
CA GLY A 239 -5.94 5.16 -15.54
C GLY A 239 -6.41 6.55 -15.12
N THR A 240 -5.63 7.62 -15.36
CA THR A 240 -6.05 8.99 -15.07
C THR A 240 -6.14 9.86 -16.33
N PRO A 241 -7.13 10.76 -16.42
CA PRO A 241 -7.17 11.78 -17.47
C PRO A 241 -5.94 12.69 -17.34
N ARG A 242 -5.37 13.07 -18.50
CA ARG A 242 -4.09 13.78 -18.68
C ARG A 242 -3.75 14.88 -17.65
N PRO A 243 -2.45 15.14 -17.41
CA PRO A 243 -1.99 16.28 -16.63
C PRO A 243 -2.47 17.61 -17.22
N TYR A 244 -2.93 18.51 -16.34
CA TYR A 244 -3.45 19.85 -16.60
C TYR A 244 -2.48 20.80 -17.36
N TYR A 245 -1.21 20.42 -17.52
CA TYR A 245 -0.14 21.30 -18.02
C TYR A 245 0.18 21.18 -19.51
N VAL A 246 -0.49 20.31 -20.27
CA VAL A 246 -0.40 20.29 -21.73
C VAL A 246 -1.65 20.93 -22.33
N ASN A 247 -1.48 21.87 -23.26
CA ASN A 247 -2.57 22.54 -24.00
C ASN A 247 -3.29 21.59 -24.99
N ALA A 248 -3.43 20.31 -24.65
CA ALA A 248 -4.24 19.33 -25.35
C ALA A 248 -5.52 19.12 -24.53
N SER A 249 -6.69 19.29 -25.16
CA SER A 249 -7.98 19.31 -24.47
C SER A 249 -8.13 18.14 -23.47
N PRO A 250 -8.58 18.42 -22.23
CA PRO A 250 -8.91 17.41 -21.23
C PRO A 250 -10.23 16.75 -21.63
N GLY A 251 -10.18 15.86 -22.63
CA GLY A 251 -11.30 14.99 -22.98
C GLY A 251 -11.16 13.67 -22.22
N PRO A 252 -12.25 13.12 -21.65
CA PRO A 252 -12.25 11.72 -21.23
C PRO A 252 -11.93 10.83 -22.45
N TYR A 253 -11.20 9.74 -22.22
CA TYR A 253 -11.03 8.70 -23.24
C TYR A 253 -12.40 8.39 -23.84
N THR A 254 -12.51 8.50 -25.16
CA THR A 254 -13.75 8.26 -25.91
C THR A 254 -13.47 7.07 -26.83
N ASP A 255 -14.45 6.17 -26.94
CA ASP A 255 -14.36 4.97 -27.77
C ASP A 255 -15.69 4.86 -28.49
N ASN A 256 -15.80 5.61 -29.59
CA ASN A 256 -16.96 5.58 -30.48
C ASN A 256 -16.57 5.07 -31.87
N CYS A 257 -15.28 5.15 -32.22
CA CYS A 257 -14.74 4.83 -33.51
C CYS A 257 -13.71 3.70 -33.40
N SER A 258 -13.43 3.05 -34.52
CA SER A 258 -12.62 1.84 -34.58
C SER A 258 -11.67 1.89 -35.78
N GLY A 259 -10.85 0.85 -35.91
CA GLY A 259 -9.93 0.66 -37.03
C GLY A 259 -8.56 1.34 -36.84
N PRO A 260 -7.60 1.11 -37.75
CA PRO A 260 -6.22 1.59 -37.58
C PRO A 260 -6.05 3.11 -37.48
N ARG A 261 -7.04 3.89 -37.92
CA ARG A 261 -7.05 5.37 -37.83
C ARG A 261 -8.03 5.91 -36.79
N GLN A 262 -8.78 5.03 -36.12
CA GLN A 262 -9.84 5.39 -35.17
C GLN A 262 -10.88 6.35 -35.78
N ASP A 263 -11.22 6.16 -37.06
CA ASP A 263 -12.14 7.00 -37.84
C ASP A 263 -13.39 6.25 -38.33
N ILE A 264 -13.55 4.97 -37.97
CA ILE A 264 -14.71 4.15 -38.34
C ILE A 264 -15.71 4.14 -37.18
N CYS A 265 -16.62 5.12 -37.18
CA CYS A 265 -17.55 5.39 -36.07
C CYS A 265 -18.86 4.59 -36.16
N THR A 266 -18.73 3.27 -36.30
CA THR A 266 -19.86 2.32 -36.31
C THR A 266 -20.12 1.67 -34.96
N GLY A 267 -19.21 1.82 -34.01
CA GLY A 267 -19.27 1.27 -32.66
C GLY A 267 -17.87 1.20 -32.01
N PRO A 268 -17.82 1.08 -30.67
CA PRO A 268 -16.58 0.95 -29.91
C PRO A 268 -15.83 -0.36 -30.20
N ASP A 269 -14.51 -0.35 -30.02
CA ASP A 269 -13.67 -1.55 -30.08
C ASP A 269 -12.75 -1.75 -28.86
N GLY A 270 -12.88 -0.92 -27.83
CA GLY A 270 -12.09 -1.00 -26.60
C GLY A 270 -10.76 -0.25 -26.67
N ILE A 271 -10.51 0.48 -27.77
CA ILE A 271 -9.39 1.39 -27.96
C ILE A 271 -9.92 2.82 -27.96
N SER A 272 -9.17 3.74 -27.36
CA SER A 272 -9.52 5.16 -27.33
C SER A 272 -9.33 5.81 -28.69
N ASP A 273 -10.37 6.52 -29.14
CA ASP A 273 -10.36 7.43 -30.30
C ASP A 273 -9.26 8.51 -30.19
N ILE A 274 -8.79 8.78 -28.97
CA ILE A 274 -7.77 9.78 -28.66
C ILE A 274 -6.47 9.06 -28.26
N SER A 275 -5.40 9.29 -29.03
CA SER A 275 -4.04 8.83 -28.71
C SER A 275 -3.52 9.42 -27.41
N TYR A 276 -2.63 8.74 -26.70
CA TYR A 276 -1.94 9.22 -25.49
C TYR A 276 -0.50 9.64 -25.80
N CYS A 277 -0.04 10.75 -25.22
CA CYS A 277 1.30 11.28 -25.46
C CYS A 277 2.17 11.08 -24.23
N ALA A 278 3.25 10.30 -24.36
CA ALA A 278 4.31 10.23 -23.37
C ALA A 278 5.25 11.43 -23.61
N ILE A 279 5.30 12.39 -22.70
CA ILE A 279 5.91 13.71 -22.97
C ILE A 279 7.41 13.55 -23.23
N SER A 280 7.92 14.28 -24.24
CA SER A 280 9.36 14.51 -24.43
C SER A 280 9.77 15.87 -23.88
N ALA A 281 10.98 15.97 -23.34
CA ALA A 281 11.57 17.22 -22.86
C ALA A 281 11.42 18.32 -23.96
N GLY A 282 10.60 19.33 -23.71
CA GLY A 282 10.33 20.41 -24.68
C GLY A 282 8.92 20.45 -25.29
N TYR A 283 7.93 19.75 -24.72
CA TYR A 283 6.49 19.87 -25.05
C TYR A 283 6.06 19.37 -26.45
N ASN A 284 6.91 18.62 -27.17
CA ASN A 284 6.53 18.05 -28.46
C ASN A 284 6.16 16.56 -28.32
N CYS A 285 4.93 16.21 -28.70
CA CYS A 285 4.37 14.85 -28.65
C CYS A 285 4.84 14.01 -29.84
N THR A 286 6.09 13.57 -29.79
CA THR A 286 6.71 12.73 -30.84
C THR A 286 6.59 11.23 -30.56
N ASN A 287 6.54 10.84 -29.28
CA ASN A 287 6.36 9.46 -28.85
C ASN A 287 4.94 9.33 -28.28
N VAL A 288 4.10 8.62 -29.04
CA VAL A 288 2.65 8.58 -28.83
C VAL A 288 2.22 7.12 -28.80
N ASP A 289 1.43 6.78 -27.79
CA ASP A 289 0.58 5.60 -27.79
C ASP A 289 -0.65 5.92 -28.64
N ARG A 290 -0.69 5.38 -29.85
CA ARG A 290 -1.76 5.65 -30.82
C ARG A 290 -3.04 4.88 -30.53
N TYR A 291 -2.95 3.83 -29.72
CA TYR A 291 -4.06 2.93 -29.44
C TYR A 291 -4.26 2.72 -27.93
N PRO A 292 -4.47 3.77 -27.13
CA PRO A 292 -4.68 3.62 -25.69
C PRO A 292 -5.86 2.71 -25.40
N LEU A 293 -5.72 1.81 -24.45
CA LEU A 293 -6.78 0.88 -24.08
C LEU A 293 -7.81 1.57 -23.18
N MET A 294 -9.10 1.27 -23.41
CA MET A 294 -10.20 1.77 -22.58
C MET A 294 -10.33 1.05 -21.24
N ARG A 295 -9.67 -0.10 -21.10
CA ARG A 295 -9.66 -0.93 -19.89
C ARG A 295 -8.26 -1.43 -19.59
N PRO A 296 -7.95 -1.73 -18.32
CA PRO A 296 -6.71 -2.40 -17.96
C PRO A 296 -6.49 -3.67 -18.78
N TYR A 297 -5.22 -3.90 -19.14
CA TYR A 297 -4.79 -5.05 -19.89
C TYR A 297 -4.47 -6.24 -18.96
N GLY A 298 -5.14 -7.37 -19.20
CA GLY A 298 -4.87 -8.65 -18.56
C GLY A 298 -5.11 -8.70 -17.04
N PHE A 299 -4.71 -9.82 -16.43
CA PHE A 299 -4.59 -9.99 -14.98
C PHE A 299 -3.18 -9.59 -14.58
N ALA A 300 -2.91 -8.29 -14.47
CA ALA A 300 -1.63 -7.85 -13.92
C ALA A 300 -1.60 -8.13 -12.40
N PRO A 301 -0.41 -8.23 -11.77
CA PRO A 301 -0.32 -8.39 -10.31
C PRO A 301 -1.16 -7.31 -9.64
N HIS A 302 -2.03 -7.74 -8.73
CA HIS A 302 -2.88 -6.81 -8.01
C HIS A 302 -1.97 -5.98 -7.10
N ILE A 303 -1.62 -4.78 -7.55
CA ILE A 303 -0.77 -3.82 -6.84
C ILE A 303 -1.52 -2.57 -6.40
N VAL A 304 -2.81 -2.49 -6.72
CA VAL A 304 -3.65 -1.35 -6.40
C VAL A 304 -4.09 -1.52 -4.95
N PRO A 305 -3.57 -0.72 -4.01
CA PRO A 305 -4.01 -0.81 -2.63
C PRO A 305 -5.47 -0.35 -2.49
N PRO A 306 -6.13 -0.71 -1.37
CA PRO A 306 -7.41 -0.12 -1.01
C PRO A 306 -7.40 1.41 -1.05
N ILE A 307 -8.55 2.06 -1.20
CA ILE A 307 -8.61 3.53 -1.21
C ILE A 307 -9.48 4.00 -0.06
N TRP A 308 -8.94 4.86 0.81
CA TRP A 308 -9.74 5.57 1.80
C TRP A 308 -10.61 6.60 1.07
N SER A 309 -11.93 6.48 1.25
CA SER A 309 -12.99 7.07 0.43
C SER A 309 -12.96 8.60 0.22
N ASP A 310 -12.12 9.34 0.95
CA ASP A 310 -11.95 10.79 0.86
C ASP A 310 -10.48 11.15 1.17
N LEU A 311 -9.89 12.00 0.32
CA LEU A 311 -8.53 12.55 0.46
C LEU A 311 -8.39 13.49 1.67
N HIS A 312 -9.42 13.67 2.50
CA HIS A 312 -9.36 14.46 3.73
C HIS A 312 -9.88 13.72 4.98
N GLN A 313 -10.10 12.41 4.89
CA GLN A 313 -10.44 11.62 6.08
C GLN A 313 -9.24 11.53 7.02
N SER A 314 -9.53 11.54 8.33
CA SER A 314 -8.56 11.26 9.39
C SER A 314 -9.12 10.20 10.33
N LEU A 315 -8.24 9.56 11.09
CA LEU A 315 -8.67 8.63 12.14
C LEU A 315 -9.52 9.36 13.18
N ASN A 316 -10.59 8.72 13.64
CA ASN A 316 -11.32 9.19 14.80
C ASN A 316 -10.69 8.57 16.05
N ILE A 317 -9.94 9.39 16.77
CA ILE A 317 -9.10 8.98 17.90
C ILE A 317 -9.64 9.61 19.19
N THR A 318 -9.96 8.78 20.19
CA THR A 318 -10.49 9.23 21.48
C THR A 318 -9.69 8.65 22.64
N SER A 319 -9.17 9.51 23.52
CA SER A 319 -8.58 9.04 24.78
C SER A 319 -9.71 8.61 25.72
N VAL A 320 -9.66 7.36 26.17
CA VAL A 320 -10.66 6.78 27.09
C VAL A 320 -10.15 6.61 28.52
N ALA A 321 -8.82 6.60 28.68
CA ALA A 321 -8.14 6.65 29.97
C ALA A 321 -6.80 7.37 29.84
N SER A 322 -6.15 7.61 30.98
CA SER A 322 -4.79 8.16 31.01
C SER A 322 -3.74 7.26 30.37
N ASN A 323 -4.05 5.98 30.11
CA ASN A 323 -3.14 5.00 29.52
C ASN A 323 -3.70 4.29 28.27
N SER A 324 -4.81 4.75 27.71
CA SER A 324 -5.39 4.12 26.54
C SER A 324 -6.14 5.08 25.62
N ILE A 325 -6.09 4.72 24.34
CA ILE A 325 -6.70 5.44 23.23
C ILE A 325 -7.53 4.43 22.42
N VAL A 326 -8.74 4.84 22.04
CA VAL A 326 -9.55 4.12 21.07
C VAL A 326 -9.38 4.78 19.71
N VAL A 327 -9.04 3.97 18.72
CA VAL A 327 -8.95 4.37 17.32
C VAL A 327 -10.12 3.74 16.57
N THR A 328 -10.80 4.55 15.76
CA THR A 328 -11.83 4.10 14.82
C THR A 328 -11.58 4.68 13.45
N TRP A 329 -11.90 3.93 12.41
CA TRP A 329 -11.67 4.30 11.01
C TRP A 329 -12.91 4.04 10.14
N PRO A 330 -13.07 4.77 9.03
CA PRO A 330 -14.14 4.52 8.06
C PRO A 330 -13.90 3.19 7.32
N THR A 331 -14.86 2.75 6.50
CA THR A 331 -14.62 1.62 5.59
C THR A 331 -13.89 2.13 4.35
N PRO A 332 -12.74 1.55 3.95
CA PRO A 332 -12.11 1.88 2.67
C PRO A 332 -13.07 1.54 1.53
N ASN A 333 -13.11 2.38 0.50
CA ASN A 333 -13.80 2.02 -0.73
C ASN A 333 -12.94 0.98 -1.47
N THR A 334 -13.56 -0.10 -1.93
CA THR A 334 -13.03 -0.84 -3.08
C THR A 334 -13.14 0.09 -4.30
N PRO A 335 -12.16 0.12 -5.23
CA PRO A 335 -12.11 1.09 -6.35
C PRO A 335 -13.26 1.06 -7.38
N ASP A 336 -14.53 1.00 -6.99
CA ASP A 336 -15.66 0.90 -7.92
C ASP A 336 -15.95 2.23 -8.66
N VAL A 337 -15.39 3.36 -8.19
CA VAL A 337 -15.72 4.70 -8.73
C VAL A 337 -14.60 5.33 -9.56
N ILE A 338 -13.35 4.83 -9.50
CA ILE A 338 -12.22 5.39 -10.28
C ILE A 338 -11.61 4.36 -11.25
N PHE A 339 -11.61 3.07 -10.91
CA PHE A 339 -11.07 2.00 -11.76
C PHE A 339 -12.06 0.84 -11.77
N SER A 340 -13.14 0.98 -12.53
CA SER A 340 -14.40 0.20 -12.47
C SER A 340 -14.31 -1.33 -12.51
N ASN A 341 -13.13 -1.94 -12.59
CA ASN A 341 -12.94 -3.39 -12.65
C ASN A 341 -11.86 -3.94 -11.69
N VAL A 342 -11.27 -3.13 -10.80
CA VAL A 342 -10.25 -3.60 -9.83
C VAL A 342 -10.81 -3.47 -8.42
N THR A 343 -11.27 -4.58 -7.83
CA THR A 343 -11.78 -4.61 -6.45
C THR A 343 -10.68 -5.09 -5.49
N SER A 344 -10.01 -4.14 -4.83
CA SER A 344 -9.08 -4.43 -3.73
C SER A 344 -9.87 -4.76 -2.45
N GLU A 345 -10.34 -6.00 -2.30
CA GLU A 345 -11.05 -6.41 -1.08
C GLU A 345 -10.11 -6.35 0.12
N VAL A 346 -10.45 -5.51 1.10
CA VAL A 346 -9.72 -5.41 2.36
C VAL A 346 -9.94 -6.69 3.15
N VAL A 347 -8.86 -7.35 3.57
CA VAL A 347 -8.90 -8.60 4.36
C VAL A 347 -8.53 -8.36 5.82
N SER A 348 -7.72 -7.33 6.11
CA SER A 348 -7.31 -6.99 7.48
C SER A 348 -6.93 -5.52 7.64
N TYR A 349 -6.83 -5.09 8.89
CA TYR A 349 -6.26 -3.80 9.26
C TYR A 349 -5.08 -3.99 10.21
N ARG A 350 -3.97 -3.29 9.97
CA ARG A 350 -2.79 -3.24 10.86
C ARG A 350 -2.72 -1.86 11.52
N ILE A 351 -2.54 -1.83 12.84
CA ILE A 351 -2.55 -0.60 13.64
C ILE A 351 -1.15 -0.36 14.18
N TYR A 352 -0.64 0.85 14.01
CA TYR A 352 0.70 1.23 14.42
C TYR A 352 0.69 2.45 15.34
N LEU A 353 1.69 2.49 16.23
CA LEU A 353 2.03 3.63 17.04
C LEU A 353 3.28 4.30 16.47
N GLY A 354 3.15 5.53 16.02
CA GLY A 354 4.18 6.30 15.33
C GLY A 354 4.74 7.47 16.12
N SER A 355 5.74 8.14 15.53
CA SER A 355 6.41 9.32 16.10
C SER A 355 6.16 10.62 15.32
N GLN A 356 5.64 10.56 14.09
CA GLN A 356 5.28 11.74 13.28
C GLN A 356 3.95 11.56 12.58
N GLU A 357 3.16 12.63 12.52
CA GLU A 357 1.90 12.70 11.75
C GLU A 357 2.24 12.78 10.26
N HIS A 358 1.65 11.88 9.48
CA HIS A 358 1.83 11.89 8.03
C HIS A 358 0.73 12.74 7.40
N ASP A 359 1.11 13.82 6.72
CA ASP A 359 0.22 14.65 5.87
C ASP A 359 -0.18 13.95 4.56
N ILE A 360 -0.07 12.62 4.50
CA ILE A 360 -0.15 11.86 3.26
C ILE A 360 -1.54 11.28 3.13
N TYR A 361 -2.34 11.91 2.28
CA TYR A 361 -3.68 11.48 1.91
C TYR A 361 -3.62 10.63 0.64
N GLY A 362 -4.23 9.44 0.65
CA GLY A 362 -4.43 8.62 -0.56
C GLY A 362 -3.91 7.18 -0.46
N PRO A 363 -3.83 6.47 -1.59
CA PRO A 363 -3.47 5.05 -1.68
C PRO A 363 -1.96 4.81 -1.51
N ILE A 364 -1.37 5.36 -0.46
CA ILE A 364 0.06 5.28 -0.17
C ILE A 364 0.27 4.40 1.07
N PRO A 365 1.28 3.51 1.11
CA PRO A 365 1.66 2.81 2.33
C PRO A 365 2.02 3.79 3.45
N CYS A 366 1.77 3.41 4.71
CA CYS A 366 2.19 4.25 5.82
C CYS A 366 3.71 4.31 5.83
N PHE A 367 4.28 5.48 5.56
CA PHE A 367 5.70 5.70 5.74
C PHE A 367 5.99 5.87 7.23
N GLY A 368 7.13 5.38 7.72
CA GLY A 368 7.59 5.61 9.09
C GLY A 368 7.83 4.37 9.95
N ASN A 369 8.73 4.52 10.94
CA ASN A 369 9.14 3.49 11.91
C ASN A 369 8.10 3.30 13.04
N GLY A 370 6.85 3.07 12.68
CA GLY A 370 5.78 2.79 13.66
C GLY A 370 5.90 1.39 14.25
N THR A 371 5.58 1.26 15.54
CA THR A 371 5.49 -0.05 16.18
C THR A 371 4.11 -0.64 15.93
N LEU A 372 4.05 -1.85 15.34
CA LEU A 372 2.78 -2.57 15.19
C LEU A 372 2.21 -2.89 16.57
N VAL A 373 1.03 -2.36 16.87
CA VAL A 373 0.34 -2.57 18.16
C VAL A 373 -0.83 -3.54 18.04
N GLY A 374 -1.29 -3.85 16.83
CA GLY A 374 -2.32 -4.86 16.63
C GLY A 374 -2.71 -5.09 15.18
N THR A 375 -3.41 -6.20 14.95
CA THR A 375 -4.02 -6.55 13.66
C THR A 375 -5.45 -7.03 13.90
N VAL A 376 -6.40 -6.54 13.11
CA VAL A 376 -7.82 -6.93 13.18
C VAL A 376 -8.35 -7.34 11.81
N SER A 377 -9.44 -8.10 11.75
CA SER A 377 -10.07 -8.50 10.49
C SER A 377 -10.73 -7.31 9.77
N SER A 378 -11.01 -7.47 8.48
CA SER A 378 -11.72 -6.48 7.66
C SER A 378 -13.13 -6.11 8.16
N THR A 379 -13.74 -6.95 9.00
CA THR A 379 -15.04 -6.68 9.64
C THR A 379 -14.96 -5.76 10.84
N SER A 380 -13.76 -5.40 11.29
CA SER A 380 -13.54 -4.49 12.42
C SER A 380 -13.15 -3.11 11.93
N ASN A 381 -13.67 -2.07 12.59
CA ASN A 381 -13.35 -0.67 12.32
C ASN A 381 -12.91 0.09 13.58
N ARG A 382 -12.47 -0.66 14.60
CA ARG A 382 -12.14 -0.17 15.92
C ARG A 382 -11.01 -0.98 16.55
N PHE A 383 -10.09 -0.29 17.23
CA PHE A 383 -9.03 -0.89 18.04
C PHE A 383 -8.76 -0.07 19.31
N VAL A 384 -8.34 -0.73 20.38
CA VAL A 384 -7.95 -0.08 21.65
C VAL A 384 -6.44 -0.24 21.83
N VAL A 385 -5.73 0.87 21.88
CA VAL A 385 -4.29 0.90 22.19
C VAL A 385 -4.13 1.15 23.68
N GLU A 386 -3.46 0.23 24.36
CA GLU A 386 -3.23 0.25 25.81
C GLU A 386 -1.75 0.42 26.13
N GLY A 387 -1.44 0.64 27.42
CA GLY A 387 -0.05 0.77 27.89
C GLY A 387 0.59 2.12 27.59
N LEU A 388 -0.21 3.15 27.33
CA LEU A 388 0.26 4.49 26.99
C LEU A 388 0.61 5.31 28.25
N ASN A 389 1.49 6.29 28.09
CA ASN A 389 1.80 7.27 29.11
C ASN A 389 0.73 8.36 29.13
N SER A 390 0.39 8.86 30.33
CA SER A 390 -0.56 9.97 30.49
C SER A 390 -0.01 11.29 29.99
N SER A 391 -0.88 12.21 29.56
CA SER A 391 -0.50 13.53 29.05
C SER A 391 0.54 13.49 27.92
N THR A 392 0.59 12.40 27.16
CA THR A 392 1.59 12.16 26.13
C THR A 392 0.92 12.21 24.76
N HIS A 393 1.56 12.89 23.83
CA HIS A 393 1.11 12.97 22.44
C HIS A 393 1.53 11.71 21.68
N TYR A 394 0.58 11.11 20.99
CA TYR A 394 0.77 9.91 20.19
C TYR A 394 0.24 10.15 18.77
N VAL A 395 0.98 9.62 17.81
CA VAL A 395 0.52 9.50 16.43
C VAL A 395 0.15 8.05 16.19
N LEU A 396 -0.99 7.82 15.56
CA LEU A 396 -1.46 6.49 15.19
C LEU A 396 -1.76 6.46 13.69
N TRP A 397 -1.58 5.29 13.09
CA TRP A 397 -2.08 5.03 11.76
C TRP A 397 -2.64 3.61 11.63
N VAL A 398 -3.54 3.47 10.66
CA VAL A 398 -4.19 2.21 10.31
C VAL A 398 -3.91 1.93 8.85
N GLU A 399 -3.35 0.77 8.57
CA GLU A 399 -3.20 0.22 7.22
C GLU A 399 -4.39 -0.67 6.91
N ALA A 400 -5.13 -0.36 5.84
CA ALA A 400 -6.03 -1.32 5.22
C ALA A 400 -5.22 -2.22 4.31
N VAL A 401 -5.30 -3.53 4.52
CA VAL A 401 -4.53 -4.54 3.79
C VAL A 401 -5.48 -5.36 2.93
N ASP A 402 -5.19 -5.51 1.65
CA ASP A 402 -5.94 -6.38 0.75
C ASP A 402 -5.41 -7.83 0.74
N SER A 403 -6.05 -8.70 -0.05
CA SER A 403 -5.66 -10.10 -0.20
C SER A 403 -4.28 -10.31 -0.84
N SER A 404 -3.71 -9.27 -1.47
CA SER A 404 -2.41 -9.27 -2.13
C SER A 404 -1.34 -8.52 -1.31
N ASP A 405 -1.62 -8.22 -0.04
CA ASP A 405 -0.74 -7.51 0.90
C ASP A 405 -0.43 -6.05 0.47
N ASN A 406 -1.25 -5.47 -0.42
CA ASN A 406 -1.17 -4.04 -0.69
C ASN A 406 -1.83 -3.27 0.45
N VAL A 407 -1.22 -2.15 0.82
CA VAL A 407 -1.62 -1.38 1.98
C VAL A 407 -1.98 0.05 1.63
N ALA A 408 -3.02 0.55 2.29
CA ALA A 408 -3.44 1.94 2.22
C ALA A 408 -3.46 2.56 3.61
N CYS A 409 -2.85 3.73 3.77
CA CYS A 409 -2.69 4.37 5.06
C CYS A 409 -3.80 5.38 5.39
N LEU A 410 -4.20 5.40 6.66
CA LEU A 410 -4.93 6.51 7.26
C LEU A 410 -4.33 6.85 8.64
N SER A 411 -3.93 8.10 8.85
CA SER A 411 -3.28 8.57 10.07
C SER A 411 -4.11 9.58 10.86
N GLY A 412 -3.71 9.80 12.11
CA GLY A 412 -4.17 10.88 12.96
C GLY A 412 -3.41 10.90 14.29
N ALA A 413 -3.52 12.00 15.02
CA ALA A 413 -2.85 12.15 16.32
C ALA A 413 -3.83 12.41 17.47
N ALA A 414 -3.44 12.00 18.68
CA ALA A 414 -4.16 12.33 19.91
C ALA A 414 -3.24 12.41 21.13
N THR A 415 -3.68 13.16 22.13
CA THR A 415 -2.99 13.25 23.42
C THR A 415 -3.81 12.52 24.49
N THR A 416 -3.16 11.64 25.26
CA THR A 416 -3.81 10.96 26.39
C THR A 416 -4.20 11.96 27.48
N VAL A 417 -5.34 11.74 28.14
CA VAL A 417 -5.76 12.60 29.26
C VAL A 417 -4.80 12.50 30.45
N ALA A 418 -4.67 13.58 31.20
CA ALA A 418 -3.88 13.56 32.43
C ALA A 418 -4.55 12.69 33.49
N VAL A 419 -3.77 11.96 34.30
CA VAL A 419 -4.30 11.07 35.35
C VAL A 419 -5.31 11.80 36.25
N TRP A 420 -5.03 13.04 36.64
CA TRP A 420 -5.93 13.82 37.50
C TRP A 420 -7.24 14.22 36.81
N GLN A 421 -7.25 14.43 35.49
CA GLN A 421 -8.47 14.70 34.73
C GLN A 421 -9.40 13.49 34.70
N GLN A 422 -8.85 12.27 34.83
CA GLN A 422 -9.65 11.05 34.91
C GLN A 422 -10.39 10.90 36.25
N TYR A 423 -9.94 11.60 37.30
CA TYR A 423 -10.54 11.55 38.64
C TYR A 423 -11.13 12.89 39.09
N TRP A 424 -11.40 13.82 38.16
CA TRP A 424 -11.88 15.16 38.50
C TRP A 424 -13.19 15.13 39.30
N TYR A 425 -14.07 14.15 39.06
CA TYR A 425 -15.31 13.95 39.82
C TYR A 425 -15.07 13.49 41.26
N VAL A 426 -13.97 12.76 41.52
CA VAL A 426 -13.56 12.40 42.88
C VAL A 426 -13.04 13.63 43.61
N ILE A 427 -12.25 14.47 42.94
CA ILE A 427 -11.72 15.72 43.49
C ILE A 427 -12.87 16.71 43.77
N ALA A 428 -13.78 16.89 42.81
CA ALA A 428 -14.96 17.74 42.96
C ALA A 428 -15.91 17.21 44.06
N GLY A 429 -16.13 15.90 44.10
CA GLY A 429 -16.94 15.25 45.14
C GLY A 429 -16.34 15.42 46.54
N ALA A 430 -15.02 15.27 46.69
CA ALA A 430 -14.32 15.50 47.95
C ALA A 430 -14.38 16.98 48.39
N ALA A 431 -14.24 17.92 47.46
CA ALA A 431 -14.36 19.35 47.74
C ALA A 431 -15.78 19.73 48.19
N ILE A 432 -16.81 19.26 47.49
CA ILE A 432 -18.22 19.49 47.85
C ILE A 432 -18.54 18.85 49.22
N GLY A 433 -18.09 17.61 49.44
CA GLY A 433 -18.25 16.93 50.73
C GLY A 433 -17.55 17.65 51.88
N GLY A 434 -16.34 18.15 51.66
CA GLY A 434 -15.59 18.95 52.63
C GLY A 434 -16.29 20.26 52.99
N VAL A 435 -16.80 21.00 52.00
CA VAL A 435 -17.59 22.23 52.21
C VAL A 435 -18.87 21.93 52.99
N PHE A 436 -19.59 20.87 52.65
CA PHE A 436 -20.81 20.47 53.36
C PHE A 436 -20.52 20.12 54.83
N THR A 437 -19.41 19.43 55.08
CA THR A 437 -18.96 19.07 56.43
C THR A 437 -18.59 20.30 57.25
N LEU A 438 -17.88 21.27 56.66
CA LEU A 438 -17.54 22.54 57.31
C LEU A 438 -18.78 23.40 57.59
N LEU A 439 -19.75 23.43 56.68
CA LEU A 439 -21.03 24.12 56.89
C LEU A 439 -21.85 23.47 58.01
N LEU A 440 -21.89 22.14 58.09
CA LEU A 440 -22.52 21.39 59.18
C LEU A 440 -21.84 21.67 60.53
N LEU A 441 -20.51 21.67 60.58
CA LEU A 441 -19.73 22.04 61.76
C LEU A 441 -19.98 23.49 62.17
N GLY A 442 -19.99 24.43 61.22
CA GLY A 442 -20.31 25.83 61.46
C GLY A 442 -21.73 26.01 62.00
N TYR A 443 -22.70 25.29 61.44
CA TYR A 443 -24.09 25.27 61.90
C TYR A 443 -24.21 24.70 63.31
N GLN A 444 -23.56 23.58 63.61
CA GLN A 444 -23.50 22.96 64.94
C GLN A 444 -22.86 23.89 65.98
N LEU A 445 -21.77 24.59 65.63
CA LEU A 445 -21.10 25.57 66.48
C LEU A 445 -21.95 26.82 66.71
N LYS A 446 -22.66 27.32 65.69
CA LYS A 446 -23.61 28.44 65.81
C LYS A 446 -24.81 28.06 66.70
N ARG A 447 -25.33 26.85 66.58
CA ARG A 447 -26.38 26.31 67.46
C ARG A 447 -25.92 26.21 68.91
N LYS A 448 -24.66 25.81 69.16
CA LYS A 448 -24.08 25.81 70.51
C LYS A 448 -23.87 27.22 71.08
N ARG A 449 -23.56 28.22 70.25
CA ARG A 449 -23.40 29.63 70.68
C ARG A 449 -24.73 30.38 70.87
N GLY A 450 -25.81 29.96 70.21
CA GLY A 450 -27.14 30.55 70.35
C GLY A 450 -27.87 30.26 71.67
N GLY A 451 -27.28 29.45 72.57
CA GLY A 451 -27.91 28.99 73.81
C GLY A 451 -27.58 29.78 75.09
N LYS A 452 -26.79 30.86 75.03
CA LYS A 452 -26.49 31.68 76.21
C LYS A 452 -26.58 33.18 75.90
N ARG A 453 -27.73 33.78 76.22
CA ARG A 453 -27.83 35.21 76.54
C ARG A 453 -27.35 35.41 77.98
N ALA A 454 -26.37 36.29 78.18
CA ALA A 454 -26.15 36.98 79.45
C ALA A 454 -25.93 38.48 79.13
N PRO A 455 -26.36 39.39 80.03
CA PRO A 455 -26.80 40.74 79.66
C PRO A 455 -25.71 41.79 79.80
N VAL A 456 -25.90 42.87 79.03
CA VAL A 456 -25.65 44.28 79.35
C VAL A 456 -24.42 44.58 80.23
N PHE A 457 -23.39 45.15 79.62
CA PHE A 457 -22.70 46.28 80.24
C PHE A 457 -22.50 47.37 79.19
N LYS A 458 -23.02 48.53 79.54
CA LYS A 458 -22.90 49.81 78.85
C LYS A 458 -21.46 50.32 78.99
N GLU A 459 -21.15 51.21 78.06
CA GLU A 459 -20.17 52.30 78.16
C GLU A 459 -18.70 52.03 77.81
N GLU A 460 -18.23 53.00 77.03
CA GLU A 460 -16.88 53.53 76.91
C GLU A 460 -15.98 53.17 75.70
N LEU A 461 -15.68 54.26 74.98
CA LEU A 461 -14.53 54.59 74.14
C LEU A 461 -14.37 53.83 72.82
N GLN A 462 -14.78 54.42 71.68
CA GLN A 462 -13.94 55.38 70.94
C GLN A 462 -12.44 55.14 71.14
N HIS A 463 -11.79 54.42 70.23
CA HIS A 463 -10.51 54.82 69.68
C HIS A 463 -10.14 54.00 68.42
N LEU A 464 -9.93 54.76 67.34
CA LEU A 464 -8.92 54.56 66.29
C LEU A 464 -9.22 53.58 65.15
N THR A 465 -9.78 54.17 64.09
CA THR A 465 -9.24 54.09 62.73
C THR A 465 -7.72 54.01 62.68
N ARG A 466 -7.20 52.94 62.06
CA ARG A 466 -6.14 52.99 61.03
C ARG A 466 -6.11 51.69 60.24
#